data_AF-A0AAN8VP82-F1
#
_entry.id   AF-A0AAN8VP82-F1
#
_cell.length_a   1.000
_cell.length_b   1.000
_cell.length_c   1.000
_cell.angle_alpha   90.00
_cell.angle_beta   90.00
_cell.angle_gamma   90.00
#
_symmetry.space_group_name_H-M   'P 1'
#
loop_
_entity.id
_entity.type
_entity.pdbx_description
1 polymer ?
#
loop_
_entity_poly.entity_id
_entity_poly.type
_entity_poly.pdbx_seq_one_letter_code
_entity_poly.pdbx_strand_id
1 'polypeptide(L)'
;MSGRGGVDQERRWDGVVPPECGSHPSILSLSPNLTWVEAKEPLHKDMDVESTIGPGMSFANLVRVKKPDLGLLGLVPCALGNTNISEWARGTFLYNRMVTRAKAAVQGGGTIRAILWYQGESDTVTLGNAFNYKQRLEKFIQDVRSDLGLPSLPFIQVAIATAPGPYKNIVRKAQFGVNLPNVKIVDAQGLPIMWDNIHVSTEGQVKLGHMLADSYLCNF
;
A
#
# COMPACT_ATOMS: atom_id res chain seq x y z
N MET A 1 1.03 -4.33 -2.44
CA MET A 1 1.67 -3.18 -1.74
C MET A 1 3.13 -3.42 -1.34
N SER A 2 3.50 -4.55 -0.73
CA SER A 2 4.85 -4.74 -0.16
C SER A 2 5.99 -4.65 -1.18
N GLY A 3 5.71 -4.98 -2.45
CA GLY A 3 6.64 -4.84 -3.56
C GLY A 3 7.19 -6.19 -4.01
N ARG A 4 7.24 -6.41 -5.32
CA ARG A 4 7.80 -7.61 -5.99
C ARG A 4 8.46 -7.26 -7.33
N GLY A 5 8.63 -5.97 -7.64
CA GLY A 5 9.29 -5.53 -8.87
C GLY A 5 10.75 -5.97 -8.92
N GLY A 6 11.21 -6.43 -10.08
CA GLY A 6 12.61 -6.81 -10.31
C GLY A 6 12.98 -8.19 -9.75
N VAL A 7 11.99 -9.02 -9.40
CA VAL A 7 12.22 -10.40 -8.95
C VAL A 7 12.31 -11.36 -10.13
N ASP A 8 13.43 -12.08 -10.27
CA ASP A 8 13.64 -13.09 -11.31
C ASP A 8 12.88 -14.41 -11.05
N GLN A 9 13.02 -15.38 -11.97
CA GLN A 9 12.39 -16.71 -11.84
C GLN A 9 12.92 -17.53 -10.66
N GLU A 10 14.09 -17.18 -10.14
CA GLU A 10 14.73 -17.81 -8.97
C GLU A 10 14.41 -17.06 -7.67
N ARG A 11 13.42 -16.14 -7.70
CA ARG A 11 12.98 -15.30 -6.57
C ARG A 11 14.06 -14.36 -6.04
N ARG A 12 15.02 -13.96 -6.87
CA ARG A 12 16.06 -12.99 -6.52
C ARG A 12 15.72 -11.62 -7.05
N TRP A 13 15.92 -10.60 -6.22
CA TRP A 13 15.81 -9.21 -6.66
C TRP A 13 17.03 -8.81 -7.49
N ASP A 14 16.81 -8.16 -8.63
CA ASP A 14 17.85 -7.62 -9.52
C ASP A 14 18.69 -6.49 -8.91
N GLY A 15 18.25 -5.93 -7.77
CA GLY A 15 18.93 -4.82 -7.07
C GLY A 15 18.77 -3.47 -7.76
N VAL A 16 17.95 -3.38 -8.81
CA VAL A 16 17.75 -2.15 -9.59
C VAL A 16 16.70 -1.27 -8.91
N VAL A 17 17.12 -0.06 -8.51
CA VAL A 17 16.23 0.97 -7.96
C VAL A 17 16.08 2.08 -9.01
N PRO A 18 14.87 2.29 -9.56
CA PRO A 18 14.62 3.39 -10.49
C PRO A 18 14.91 4.76 -9.86
N PRO A 19 15.30 5.78 -10.65
CA PRO A 19 15.53 7.14 -10.12
C PRO A 19 14.35 7.71 -9.32
N GLU A 20 13.12 7.42 -9.74
CA GLU A 20 11.88 7.83 -9.07
C GLU A 20 11.75 7.22 -7.67
N CYS A 21 12.41 6.08 -7.43
CA CYS A 21 12.44 5.38 -6.15
C CYS A 21 13.71 5.69 -5.32
N GLY A 22 14.54 6.63 -5.76
CA GLY A 22 15.77 7.02 -5.07
C GLY A 22 15.51 7.52 -3.65
N SER A 23 16.45 7.25 -2.73
CA SER A 23 16.34 7.73 -1.36
C SER A 23 16.56 9.25 -1.28
N HIS A 24 16.01 9.87 -0.24
CA HIS A 24 16.16 11.30 -0.01
C HIS A 24 16.14 11.60 1.50
N PRO A 25 16.98 12.52 2.03
CA PRO A 25 17.03 12.82 3.47
C PRO A 25 15.71 13.30 4.08
N SER A 26 14.80 13.83 3.26
CA SER A 26 13.48 14.29 3.70
C SER A 26 12.38 13.24 3.60
N ILE A 27 12.72 12.00 3.21
CA ILE A 27 11.78 10.87 3.14
C ILE A 27 12.29 9.80 4.11
N LEU A 28 11.52 9.55 5.15
CA LEU A 28 11.84 8.63 6.22
C LEU A 28 10.91 7.41 6.17
N SER A 29 11.38 6.27 6.65
CA SER A 29 10.54 5.10 6.90
C SER A 29 10.62 4.68 8.36
N LEU A 30 9.50 4.21 8.90
CA LEU A 30 9.46 3.69 10.26
C LEU A 30 10.00 2.26 10.27
N SER A 31 11.13 2.04 10.94
CA SER A 31 11.77 0.74 11.09
C SER A 31 10.90 -0.24 11.91
N PRO A 32 11.24 -1.55 11.94
CA PRO A 32 10.60 -2.50 12.86
C PRO A 32 10.72 -2.11 14.33
N ASN A 33 11.83 -1.47 14.69
CA ASN A 33 12.12 -0.99 16.05
C ASN A 33 11.41 0.33 16.38
N LEU A 34 10.47 0.78 15.53
CA LEU A 34 9.70 2.02 15.68
C LEU A 34 10.57 3.29 15.70
N THR A 35 11.70 3.24 15.00
CA THR A 35 12.59 4.39 14.80
C THR A 35 12.51 4.89 13.36
N TRP A 36 12.54 6.21 13.17
CA TRP A 36 12.63 6.78 11.83
C TRP A 36 14.05 6.62 11.27
N VAL A 37 14.15 6.14 10.04
CA VAL A 37 15.40 6.01 9.27
C VAL A 37 15.18 6.56 7.86
N GLU A 38 16.25 6.89 7.13
CA GLU A 38 16.14 7.27 5.71
C GLU A 38 15.44 6.16 4.91
N ALA A 39 14.40 6.50 4.16
CA ALA A 39 13.63 5.52 3.40
C ALA A 39 14.43 5.02 2.19
N LYS A 40 14.51 3.69 2.04
CA LYS A 40 15.17 2.99 0.92
C LYS A 40 14.33 1.80 0.52
N GLU A 41 14.25 1.51 -0.78
CA GLU A 41 13.72 0.21 -1.21
C GLU A 41 14.69 -0.92 -0.81
N PRO A 42 14.18 -2.13 -0.51
CA PRO A 42 12.76 -2.47 -0.36
C PRO A 42 12.18 -1.94 0.95
N LEU A 43 11.08 -1.18 0.88
CA LEU A 43 10.47 -0.56 2.07
C LEU A 43 9.93 -1.58 3.10
N HIS A 44 9.61 -2.80 2.66
CA HIS A 44 8.98 -3.82 3.50
C HIS A 44 9.93 -4.96 3.88
N LYS A 45 11.24 -4.87 3.62
CA LYS A 45 12.19 -6.01 3.77
C LYS A 45 12.14 -6.72 5.12
N ASP A 46 11.89 -5.97 6.19
CA ASP A 46 11.86 -6.47 7.57
C ASP A 46 10.46 -6.93 8.02
N MET A 47 9.46 -6.79 7.16
CA MET A 47 8.06 -7.21 7.38
C MET A 47 7.61 -8.30 6.43
N ASP A 48 8.12 -8.28 5.20
CA ASP A 48 7.86 -9.21 4.12
C ASP A 48 9.21 -9.51 3.45
N VAL A 49 9.77 -10.68 3.78
CA VAL A 49 11.13 -11.07 3.38
C VAL A 49 11.33 -11.17 1.87
N GLU A 50 10.25 -11.27 1.11
CA GLU A 50 10.27 -11.33 -0.35
C GLU A 50 10.04 -9.96 -1.00
N SER A 51 9.96 -8.90 -0.20
CA SER A 51 9.68 -7.57 -0.72
C SER A 51 10.85 -6.96 -1.49
N THR A 52 10.50 -6.28 -2.58
CA THR A 52 11.43 -5.53 -3.42
C THR A 52 10.86 -4.14 -3.72
N ILE A 53 10.89 -3.68 -4.98
CA ILE A 53 10.28 -2.42 -5.39
C ILE A 53 8.76 -2.48 -5.21
N GLY A 54 8.23 -1.56 -4.40
CA GLY A 54 6.82 -1.22 -4.29
C GLY A 54 6.54 0.20 -4.80
N PRO A 55 5.32 0.73 -4.60
CA PRO A 55 4.95 2.05 -5.10
C PRO A 55 5.30 3.18 -4.11
N GLY A 56 5.88 2.85 -2.94
CA GLY A 56 6.02 3.78 -1.82
C GLY A 56 7.04 4.88 -2.06
N MET A 57 8.23 4.54 -2.58
CA MET A 57 9.26 5.54 -2.83
C MET A 57 8.92 6.47 -3.99
N SER A 58 8.38 5.95 -5.11
CA SER A 58 7.93 6.77 -6.23
C SER A 58 6.76 7.69 -5.83
N PHE A 59 5.81 7.21 -5.02
CA PHE A 59 4.78 8.05 -4.41
C PHE A 59 5.40 9.19 -3.59
N ALA A 60 6.30 8.86 -2.65
CA ALA A 60 6.86 9.83 -1.72
C ALA A 60 7.70 10.88 -2.44
N ASN A 61 8.51 10.48 -3.42
CA ASN A 61 9.31 11.41 -4.21
C ASN A 61 8.44 12.36 -5.03
N LEU A 62 7.39 11.88 -5.68
CA LEU A 62 6.51 12.75 -6.45
C LEU A 62 5.77 13.75 -5.54
N VAL A 63 5.24 13.29 -4.40
CA VAL A 63 4.60 14.18 -3.41
C VAL A 63 5.58 15.22 -2.88
N ARG A 64 6.82 14.83 -2.53
CA ARG A 64 7.87 15.74 -2.07
C ARG A 64 8.16 16.84 -3.08
N VAL A 65 8.28 16.48 -4.36
CA VAL A 65 8.58 17.44 -5.44
C VAL A 65 7.40 18.38 -5.70
N LYS A 66 6.17 17.86 -5.67
CA LYS A 66 4.96 18.63 -6.00
C LYS A 66 4.40 19.45 -4.84
N LYS A 67 4.70 19.07 -3.60
CA LYS A 67 4.19 19.73 -2.37
C LYS A 67 5.32 19.90 -1.34
N PRO A 68 6.36 20.69 -1.65
CA PRO A 68 7.55 20.84 -0.80
C PRO A 68 7.23 21.37 0.60
N ASP A 69 6.13 22.13 0.75
CA ASP A 69 5.68 22.69 2.02
C ASP A 69 5.19 21.64 3.03
N LEU A 70 5.04 20.36 2.63
CA LEU A 70 4.77 19.28 3.57
C LEU A 70 5.96 18.97 4.50
N GLY A 71 7.17 19.39 4.13
CA GLY A 71 8.37 19.11 4.89
C GLY A 71 8.79 17.63 4.82
N LEU A 72 9.11 17.04 5.98
CA LEU A 72 9.53 15.64 6.07
C LEU A 72 8.35 14.70 5.79
N LEU A 73 8.55 13.75 4.89
CA LEU A 73 7.58 12.69 4.60
C LEU A 73 7.96 11.42 5.37
N GLY A 74 7.01 10.84 6.09
CA GLY A 74 7.17 9.57 6.79
C GLY A 74 6.36 8.45 6.15
N LEU A 75 7.02 7.35 5.80
CA LEU A 75 6.41 6.12 5.32
C LEU A 75 6.32 5.09 6.45
N VAL A 76 5.14 4.50 6.63
CA VAL A 76 4.92 3.46 7.64
C VAL A 76 4.58 2.15 6.92
N PRO A 77 5.59 1.41 6.45
CA PRO A 77 5.36 0.11 5.80
C PRO A 77 4.68 -0.83 6.80
N CYS A 78 3.68 -1.57 6.32
CA CYS A 78 2.89 -2.51 7.13
C CYS A 78 2.48 -3.78 6.37
N ALA A 79 2.53 -3.73 5.03
CA ALA A 79 2.00 -4.76 4.17
C ALA A 79 2.74 -6.11 4.34
N LEU A 80 2.00 -7.19 4.06
CA LEU A 80 2.52 -8.55 4.01
C LEU A 80 1.87 -9.27 2.82
N GLY A 81 2.70 -9.90 1.98
CA GLY A 81 2.24 -10.65 0.82
C GLY A 81 1.33 -11.83 1.19
N ASN A 82 0.49 -12.26 0.24
CA ASN A 82 -0.39 -13.43 0.34
C ASN A 82 -1.43 -13.42 1.47
N THR A 83 -1.88 -12.23 1.90
CA THR A 83 -2.89 -12.10 2.96
C THR A 83 -4.26 -11.74 2.40
N ASN A 84 -5.30 -12.41 2.89
CA ASN A 84 -6.70 -12.06 2.64
C ASN A 84 -7.14 -10.90 3.53
N ILE A 85 -8.17 -10.17 3.13
CA ILE A 85 -8.68 -9.04 3.92
C ILE A 85 -9.23 -9.47 5.30
N SER A 86 -9.63 -10.73 5.46
CA SER A 86 -10.03 -11.26 6.78
C SER A 86 -8.88 -11.30 7.78
N GLU A 87 -7.63 -11.44 7.31
CA GLU A 87 -6.44 -11.39 8.15
C GLU A 87 -6.09 -9.95 8.59
N TRP A 88 -6.77 -8.96 8.00
CA TRP A 88 -6.71 -7.54 8.35
C TRP A 88 -7.93 -7.07 9.14
N ALA A 89 -8.78 -7.99 9.62
CA ALA A 89 -9.89 -7.63 10.48
C ALA A 89 -9.40 -7.07 11.84
N ARG A 90 -10.17 -6.16 12.44
CA ARG A 90 -9.84 -5.60 13.76
C ARG A 90 -9.59 -6.70 14.79
N GLY A 91 -8.47 -6.58 15.52
CA GLY A 91 -8.04 -7.56 16.52
C GLY A 91 -7.12 -8.67 16.00
N THR A 92 -6.95 -8.83 14.68
CA THR A 92 -5.96 -9.77 14.14
C THR A 92 -4.53 -9.24 14.31
N PHE A 93 -3.55 -10.12 14.17
CA PHE A 93 -2.14 -9.77 14.28
C PHE A 93 -1.72 -8.65 13.30
N LEU A 94 -2.07 -8.77 12.01
CA LEU A 94 -1.65 -7.79 10.99
C LEU A 94 -2.30 -6.43 11.22
N TYR A 95 -3.59 -6.42 11.55
CA TYR A 95 -4.32 -5.20 11.88
C TYR A 95 -3.70 -4.50 13.09
N ASN A 96 -3.52 -5.23 14.20
CA ASN A 96 -2.95 -4.67 15.43
C ASN A 96 -1.52 -4.16 15.20
N ARG A 97 -0.72 -4.89 14.42
CA ARG A 97 0.64 -4.46 14.04
C ARG A 97 0.60 -3.14 13.28
N MET A 98 -0.29 -3.00 12.29
CA MET A 98 -0.44 -1.76 11.52
C MET A 98 -0.90 -0.59 12.39
N VAL A 99 -1.92 -0.77 13.23
CA VAL A 99 -2.42 0.28 14.12
C VAL A 99 -1.36 0.70 15.14
N THR A 100 -0.63 -0.23 15.74
CA THR A 100 0.48 0.06 16.66
C THR A 100 1.57 0.88 15.98
N ARG A 101 1.97 0.51 14.76
CA ARG A 101 2.98 1.24 13.98
C ARG A 101 2.50 2.64 13.60
N ALA A 102 1.25 2.78 13.19
CA ALA A 102 0.63 4.07 12.88
C ALA A 102 0.60 5.00 14.10
N LYS A 103 0.27 4.47 15.29
CA LYS A 103 0.30 5.24 16.56
C LYS A 103 1.72 5.64 16.94
N ALA A 104 2.70 4.75 16.79
CA ALA A 104 4.11 5.05 17.05
C ALA A 104 4.64 6.16 16.13
N ALA A 105 4.25 6.14 14.84
CA ALA A 105 4.70 7.11 13.84
C ALA A 105 4.37 8.58 14.21
N VAL A 106 3.29 8.82 14.96
CA VAL A 106 2.86 10.17 15.35
C VAL A 106 3.32 10.61 16.74
N GLN A 107 4.00 9.76 17.50
CA GLN A 107 4.49 10.11 18.84
C GLN A 107 5.46 11.31 18.83
N GLY A 108 6.19 11.50 17.72
CA GLY A 108 7.08 12.65 17.51
C GLY A 108 6.39 13.92 17.00
N GLY A 109 5.06 14.01 17.03
CA GLY A 109 4.30 15.17 16.54
C GLY A 109 3.96 15.16 15.05
N GLY A 110 4.24 14.05 14.35
CA GLY A 110 3.81 13.85 12.96
C GLY A 110 2.30 13.72 12.81
N THR A 111 1.80 13.82 11.59
CA THR A 111 0.37 13.65 11.27
C THR A 111 0.19 12.56 10.22
N ILE A 112 -0.71 11.61 10.47
CA ILE A 112 -1.09 10.62 9.45
C ILE A 112 -1.93 11.33 8.37
N ARG A 113 -1.38 11.47 7.17
CA ARG A 113 -2.01 12.20 6.06
C ARG A 113 -2.93 11.33 5.20
N ALA A 114 -2.60 10.05 5.03
CA ALA A 114 -3.39 9.10 4.25
C ALA A 114 -2.97 7.66 4.56
N ILE A 115 -3.84 6.72 4.23
CA ILE A 115 -3.51 5.29 4.10
C ILE A 115 -3.53 4.92 2.62
N LEU A 116 -2.41 4.37 2.14
CA LEU A 116 -2.34 3.75 0.82
C LEU A 116 -2.62 2.25 0.96
N TRP A 117 -3.67 1.77 0.31
CA TRP A 117 -4.14 0.39 0.46
C TRP A 117 -4.13 -0.33 -0.88
N TYR A 118 -3.27 -1.34 -1.04
CA TYR A 118 -3.26 -2.19 -2.22
C TYR A 118 -3.18 -3.67 -1.81
N GLN A 119 -4.35 -4.30 -1.81
CA GLN A 119 -4.60 -5.68 -1.48
C GLN A 119 -5.88 -6.12 -2.22
N GLY A 120 -6.05 -7.42 -2.41
CA GLY A 120 -7.31 -8.05 -2.85
C GLY A 120 -7.07 -9.31 -3.68
N GLU A 121 -5.83 -9.52 -4.13
CA GLU A 121 -5.41 -10.65 -4.96
C GLU A 121 -5.78 -11.99 -4.28
N SER A 122 -5.42 -12.20 -3.02
CA SER A 122 -5.73 -13.44 -2.29
C SER A 122 -7.23 -13.70 -2.15
N ASP A 123 -8.04 -12.64 -2.01
CA ASP A 123 -9.50 -12.76 -1.88
C ASP A 123 -10.19 -13.22 -3.18
N THR A 124 -9.48 -13.25 -4.30
CA THR A 124 -10.00 -13.74 -5.59
C THR A 124 -10.06 -15.26 -5.71
N VAL A 125 -9.44 -16.00 -4.78
CA VAL A 125 -9.31 -17.47 -4.85
C VAL A 125 -10.62 -18.17 -4.57
N THR A 126 -11.41 -17.69 -3.61
CA THR A 126 -12.69 -18.30 -3.24
C THR A 126 -13.85 -17.34 -3.48
N LEU A 127 -15.00 -17.88 -3.92
CA LEU A 127 -16.19 -17.08 -4.16
C LEU A 127 -16.66 -16.37 -2.88
N GLY A 128 -16.57 -17.06 -1.74
CA GLY A 128 -16.93 -16.51 -0.44
C GLY A 128 -16.08 -15.30 -0.05
N ASN A 129 -14.75 -15.33 -0.26
CA ASN A 129 -13.91 -14.17 0.02
C ASN A 129 -14.21 -13.03 -0.93
N ALA A 130 -14.29 -13.31 -2.23
CA ALA A 130 -14.56 -12.28 -3.23
C ALA A 130 -15.90 -11.58 -3.00
N PHE A 131 -16.97 -12.34 -2.69
CA PHE A 131 -18.30 -11.78 -2.45
C PHE A 131 -18.35 -10.90 -1.20
N ASN A 132 -17.64 -11.29 -0.13
CA ASN A 132 -17.60 -10.53 1.12
C ASN A 132 -16.57 -9.39 1.12
N TYR A 133 -15.79 -9.22 0.05
CA TYR A 133 -14.67 -8.28 0.02
C TYR A 133 -15.08 -6.84 0.31
N LYS A 134 -16.16 -6.34 -0.32
CA LYS A 134 -16.61 -4.95 -0.14
C LYS A 134 -16.91 -4.66 1.33
N GLN A 135 -17.75 -5.48 1.95
CA GLN A 135 -18.16 -5.30 3.34
C GLN A 135 -16.96 -5.35 4.28
N ARG A 136 -16.04 -6.28 4.06
CA ARG A 136 -14.80 -6.40 4.86
C ARG A 136 -13.90 -5.20 4.68
N LEU A 137 -13.78 -4.65 3.47
CA LEU A 137 -12.99 -3.46 3.19
C LEU A 137 -13.58 -2.21 3.81
N GLU A 138 -14.88 -1.98 3.68
CA GLU A 138 -15.57 -0.86 4.32
C GLU A 138 -15.43 -0.94 5.85
N LYS A 139 -15.59 -2.14 6.42
CA LYS A 139 -15.37 -2.39 7.85
C LYS A 139 -13.93 -2.11 8.27
N PHE A 140 -12.94 -2.60 7.51
CA PHE A 140 -11.52 -2.33 7.76
C PHE A 140 -11.24 -0.82 7.81
N ILE A 141 -11.70 -0.06 6.82
CA ILE A 141 -11.51 1.40 6.77
C ILE A 141 -12.13 2.08 8.00
N GLN A 142 -13.36 1.73 8.35
CA GLN A 142 -14.05 2.28 9.52
C GLN A 142 -13.33 1.94 10.83
N ASP A 143 -12.92 0.68 10.99
CA ASP A 143 -12.20 0.22 12.17
C ASP A 143 -10.86 0.98 12.32
N VAL A 144 -10.07 1.12 11.25
CA VAL A 144 -8.81 1.89 11.27
C VAL A 144 -9.04 3.35 11.66
N ARG A 145 -10.05 4.01 11.07
CA ARG A 145 -10.42 5.39 11.42
C ARG A 145 -10.76 5.53 12.89
N SER A 146 -11.55 4.59 13.41
CA SER A 146 -11.96 4.55 14.82
C SER A 146 -10.75 4.36 15.74
N ASP A 147 -9.91 3.35 15.49
CA ASP A 147 -8.78 3.01 16.36
C ASP A 147 -7.63 4.01 16.34
N LEU A 148 -7.54 4.83 15.27
CA LEU A 148 -6.64 5.97 15.19
C LEU A 148 -7.26 7.29 15.66
N GLY A 149 -8.57 7.33 15.90
CA GLY A 149 -9.28 8.57 16.25
C GLY A 149 -9.35 9.59 15.11
N LEU A 150 -9.31 9.14 13.86
CA LEU A 150 -9.25 9.97 12.66
C LEU A 150 -10.45 9.67 11.73
N PRO A 151 -11.66 10.17 12.04
CA PRO A 151 -12.89 9.80 11.33
C PRO A 151 -12.90 10.20 9.84
N SER A 152 -12.09 11.19 9.46
CA SER A 152 -11.94 11.69 8.09
C SER A 152 -10.64 11.24 7.40
N LEU A 153 -9.87 10.32 8.01
CA LEU A 153 -8.57 9.88 7.48
C LEU A 153 -8.69 9.46 6.00
N PRO A 154 -7.94 10.10 5.08
CA PRO A 154 -7.91 9.70 3.68
C PRO A 154 -7.46 8.26 3.48
N PHE A 155 -8.19 7.53 2.64
CA PHE A 155 -7.77 6.24 2.09
C PHE A 155 -7.67 6.35 0.59
N ILE A 156 -6.55 5.88 0.03
CA ILE A 156 -6.38 5.69 -1.41
C ILE A 156 -6.18 4.20 -1.62
N GLN A 157 -7.25 3.52 -2.04
CA GLN A 157 -7.21 2.11 -2.35
C GLN A 157 -6.85 1.87 -3.83
N VAL A 158 -6.37 0.67 -4.15
CA VAL A 158 -6.01 0.29 -5.51
C VAL A 158 -6.89 -0.86 -5.98
N ALA A 159 -7.58 -0.67 -7.11
CA ALA A 159 -8.26 -1.76 -7.80
C ALA A 159 -7.22 -2.73 -8.37
N ILE A 160 -7.31 -4.02 -8.02
CA ILE A 160 -6.24 -5.00 -8.31
C ILE A 160 -5.98 -5.16 -9.81
N ALA A 161 -4.70 -5.18 -10.21
CA ALA A 161 -4.28 -5.35 -11.61
C ALA A 161 -4.47 -6.79 -12.12
N THR A 162 -4.22 -7.74 -11.24
CA THR A 162 -4.07 -9.18 -11.51
C THR A 162 -4.72 -9.97 -10.36
N ALA A 163 -4.76 -11.29 -10.49
CA ALA A 163 -5.35 -12.16 -9.48
C ALA A 163 -4.86 -13.60 -9.65
N PRO A 164 -4.56 -14.32 -8.55
CA PRO A 164 -4.30 -15.76 -8.58
C PRO A 164 -5.59 -16.60 -8.73
N GLY A 165 -6.77 -16.03 -8.45
CA GLY A 165 -8.05 -16.72 -8.49
C GLY A 165 -9.04 -16.19 -9.53
N PRO A 166 -10.10 -16.95 -9.85
CA PRO A 166 -11.01 -16.64 -10.95
C PRO A 166 -11.96 -15.46 -10.65
N TYR A 167 -12.07 -15.05 -9.38
CA TYR A 167 -13.08 -14.07 -8.95
C TYR A 167 -12.57 -12.62 -8.95
N LYS A 168 -11.52 -12.31 -9.72
CA LYS A 168 -10.94 -10.96 -9.88
C LYS A 168 -12.00 -9.87 -10.11
N ASN A 169 -12.95 -10.12 -11.02
CA ASN A 169 -13.96 -9.13 -11.38
C ASN A 169 -14.92 -8.82 -10.23
N ILE A 170 -15.19 -9.79 -9.34
CA ILE A 170 -16.03 -9.57 -8.16
C ILE A 170 -15.29 -8.67 -7.17
N VAL A 171 -14.00 -8.97 -6.89
CA VAL A 171 -13.17 -8.14 -5.99
C VAL A 171 -13.00 -6.73 -6.54
N ARG A 172 -12.72 -6.57 -7.84
CA ARG A 172 -12.62 -5.23 -8.46
C ARG A 172 -13.94 -4.46 -8.36
N LYS A 173 -15.08 -5.10 -8.68
CA LYS A 173 -16.40 -4.48 -8.51
C LYS A 173 -16.64 -4.05 -7.06
N ALA A 174 -16.18 -4.83 -6.09
CA ALA A 174 -16.24 -4.47 -4.68
C ALA A 174 -15.37 -3.24 -4.34
N GLN A 175 -14.14 -3.17 -4.84
CA GLN A 175 -13.22 -2.03 -4.64
C GLN A 175 -13.80 -0.72 -5.21
N PHE A 176 -14.28 -0.74 -6.45
CA PHE A 176 -14.99 0.40 -7.06
C PHE A 176 -16.31 0.73 -6.36
N GLY A 177 -16.95 -0.26 -5.74
CA GLY A 177 -18.23 -0.11 -5.07
C GLY A 177 -18.15 0.48 -3.66
N VAL A 178 -16.96 0.67 -3.08
CA VAL A 178 -16.79 1.26 -1.75
C VAL A 178 -17.34 2.68 -1.74
N ASN A 179 -18.32 2.95 -0.87
CA ASN A 179 -18.97 4.25 -0.79
C ASN A 179 -18.80 4.86 0.61
N LEU A 180 -17.58 5.37 0.87
CA LEU A 180 -17.22 6.01 2.14
C LEU A 180 -16.58 7.39 1.85
N PRO A 181 -16.81 8.40 2.71
CA PRO A 181 -16.18 9.71 2.55
C PRO A 181 -14.66 9.60 2.66
N ASN A 182 -13.92 10.46 1.95
CA ASN A 182 -12.46 10.49 1.91
C ASN A 182 -11.81 9.15 1.53
N VAL A 183 -12.49 8.33 0.73
CA VAL A 183 -11.92 7.16 0.08
C VAL A 183 -11.82 7.42 -1.41
N LYS A 184 -10.63 7.24 -1.97
CA LYS A 184 -10.34 7.34 -3.40
C LYS A 184 -9.82 6.01 -3.90
N ILE A 185 -9.97 5.77 -5.20
CA ILE A 185 -9.52 4.55 -5.85
C ILE A 185 -8.63 4.89 -7.04
N VAL A 186 -7.54 4.15 -7.16
CA VAL A 186 -6.66 4.13 -8.33
C VAL A 186 -6.82 2.77 -9.01
N ASP A 187 -6.93 2.73 -10.34
CA ASP A 187 -7.05 1.46 -11.06
C ASP A 187 -5.69 0.97 -11.57
N ALA A 188 -5.20 -0.15 -11.05
CA ALA A 188 -3.93 -0.74 -11.49
C ALA A 188 -4.09 -1.64 -12.74
N GLN A 189 -5.30 -1.80 -13.29
CA GLN A 189 -5.54 -2.58 -14.50
C GLN A 189 -4.70 -2.04 -15.67
N GLY A 190 -3.96 -2.94 -16.33
CA GLY A 190 -3.12 -2.60 -17.49
C GLY A 190 -1.72 -2.12 -17.15
N LEU A 191 -1.35 -2.00 -15.87
CA LEU A 191 0.04 -1.76 -15.50
C LEU A 191 0.95 -2.93 -15.94
N PRO A 192 2.22 -2.65 -16.30
CA PRO A 192 3.18 -3.70 -16.64
C PRO A 192 3.37 -4.70 -15.49
N ILE A 193 3.21 -6.00 -15.77
CA ILE A 193 3.32 -7.10 -14.82
C ILE A 193 4.59 -7.93 -15.04
N MET A 194 4.97 -8.68 -14.02
CA MET A 194 6.10 -9.60 -14.03
C MET A 194 5.77 -10.87 -14.82
N TRP A 195 6.81 -11.68 -15.05
CA TRP A 195 6.75 -12.97 -15.77
C TRP A 195 5.77 -13.98 -15.15
N ASP A 196 5.46 -13.84 -13.86
CA ASP A 196 4.53 -14.72 -13.14
C ASP A 196 3.05 -14.39 -13.39
N ASN A 197 2.76 -13.33 -14.15
CA ASN A 197 1.42 -12.82 -14.44
C ASN A 197 0.61 -12.39 -13.19
N ILE A 198 1.25 -12.28 -12.03
CA ILE A 198 0.62 -11.92 -10.77
C ILE A 198 1.16 -10.58 -10.27
N HIS A 199 2.47 -10.39 -10.23
CA HIS A 199 3.01 -9.21 -9.57
C HIS A 199 3.19 -8.04 -10.54
N VAL A 200 2.95 -6.82 -10.06
CA VAL A 200 3.26 -5.59 -10.81
C VAL A 200 4.77 -5.41 -10.86
N SER A 201 5.31 -5.20 -12.07
CA SER A 201 6.74 -5.03 -12.32
C SER A 201 7.31 -3.73 -11.73
N THR A 202 8.63 -3.59 -11.69
CA THR A 202 9.29 -2.34 -11.24
C THR A 202 8.75 -1.10 -11.95
N GLU A 203 8.62 -1.14 -13.29
CA GLU A 203 8.04 -0.04 -14.07
C GLU A 203 6.57 0.21 -13.68
N GLY A 204 5.80 -0.87 -13.51
CA GLY A 204 4.41 -0.77 -13.06
C GLY A 204 4.27 -0.18 -11.66
N GLN A 205 5.20 -0.48 -10.74
CA GLN A 205 5.21 0.07 -9.38
C GLN A 205 5.55 1.56 -9.37
N VAL A 206 6.48 2.01 -10.22
CA VAL A 206 6.76 3.44 -10.42
C VAL A 206 5.49 4.16 -10.90
N LYS A 207 4.84 3.65 -11.94
CA LYS A 207 3.58 4.20 -12.47
C LYS A 207 2.48 4.23 -11.40
N LEU A 208 2.32 3.14 -10.64
CA LEU A 208 1.34 3.06 -9.57
C LEU A 208 1.61 4.10 -8.47
N GLY A 209 2.86 4.29 -8.07
CA GLY A 209 3.21 5.31 -7.08
C GLY A 209 2.89 6.72 -7.54
N HIS A 210 3.11 7.03 -8.83
CA HIS A 210 2.66 8.31 -9.41
C HIS A 210 1.14 8.45 -9.39
N MET A 211 0.39 7.42 -9.80
CA MET A 211 -1.08 7.44 -9.77
C MET A 211 -1.62 7.65 -8.35
N LEU A 212 -1.00 7.02 -7.34
CA LEU A 212 -1.33 7.22 -5.93
C LEU A 212 -1.02 8.66 -5.47
N ALA A 213 0.11 9.21 -5.91
CA ALA A 213 0.53 10.57 -5.55
C ALA A 213 -0.37 11.62 -6.20
N ASP A 214 -0.73 11.46 -7.47
CA ASP A 214 -1.69 12.32 -8.15
C ASP A 214 -3.06 12.26 -7.48
N SER A 215 -3.54 11.05 -7.12
CA SER A 215 -4.77 10.90 -6.36
C SER A 215 -4.69 11.59 -5.00
N TYR A 216 -3.54 11.58 -4.32
CA TYR A 216 -3.35 12.27 -3.05
C TYR A 216 -3.41 13.79 -3.25
N LEU A 217 -2.57 14.32 -4.14
CA LEU A 217 -2.39 15.75 -4.37
C LEU A 217 -3.65 16.46 -4.89
N CYS A 218 -4.46 15.76 -5.70
CA CYS A 218 -5.69 16.33 -6.27
C CYS A 218 -6.90 16.28 -5.32
N ASN A 219 -6.84 15.50 -4.24
CA ASN A 219 -8.00 15.29 -3.37
C ASN A 219 -7.79 15.69 -1.90
N PHE A 220 -6.54 15.86 -1.44
CA PHE A 220 -6.19 16.10 -0.04
C PHE A 220 -5.02 17.09 0.16
#